data_AF-A0A7G7GBK0-F1
#
_entry.id   AF-A0A7G7GBK0-F1
#
_cell.length_a   1.000
_cell.length_b   1.000
_cell.length_c   1.000
_cell.angle_alpha   90.00
_cell.angle_beta   90.00
_cell.angle_gamma   90.00
#
_symmetry.space_group_name_H-M   'P 1'
#
loop_
_entity.id
_entity.type
_entity.pdbx_description
1 polymer ?
#
loop_
_entity_poly.entity_id
_entity_poly.type
_entity_poly.pdbx_seq_one_letter_code
_entity_poly.pdbx_strand_id
1 'polypeptide(L)'
;MKTRLSFISFILFLGITFQVSAQVRPNTFLMNGDHLLETKIKINSGNEQCLAALKVLLNTVGAPLNRVPYTVVNKSITPPSGDKHDYMSLASYWWPNPNTSNGLPYIKKDGQTNPEVEKVKDGEYARGISRDVRLLGLSYYFTNDEKYAKKAAELLKVFFLNRDTRMNPNLKYAQIIRGDTKVYGTGTIDTEKFPDLIDGVQLLAGSPSWTAQNNEALKSWFNEYLNWLMTSEMGNAANIAPNNIGTMYDLQVVTYALYAENKTLAKSLLEKQTYKRMDDQLKANGEQPFELARTGSWTYSNKNLEGWFNLAICAENVGVNLWTYTTPNGKSLKKAFEFMLPYAAGSKAWPYQQIGTFKKEAFVSIARTGSSMYKDINLQPVLSSTHAKFIAGTDIDLLTSKYY
;
A
#
# COMPACT_ATOMS: atom_id res chain seq x y z
N MET A 1 -58.17 -63.57 -14.72
CA MET A 1 -57.13 -62.66 -15.28
C MET A 1 -57.64 -61.23 -15.24
N LYS A 2 -57.21 -60.43 -14.25
CA LYS A 2 -57.40 -58.97 -14.21
C LYS A 2 -56.12 -58.36 -13.67
N THR A 3 -55.24 -57.92 -14.57
CA THR A 3 -54.00 -57.21 -14.24
C THR A 3 -54.30 -55.72 -14.17
N ARG A 4 -54.11 -55.12 -13.00
CA ARG A 4 -54.11 -53.65 -12.80
C ARG A 4 -52.70 -53.13 -13.10
N LEU A 5 -52.56 -52.24 -14.08
CA LEU A 5 -51.37 -51.42 -14.26
C LEU A 5 -51.46 -50.22 -13.31
N SER A 6 -50.52 -50.10 -12.37
CA SER A 6 -50.29 -48.89 -11.60
C SER A 6 -49.26 -48.02 -12.30
N PHE A 7 -49.65 -46.83 -12.74
CA PHE A 7 -48.74 -45.78 -13.20
C PHE A 7 -48.12 -45.09 -11.98
N ILE A 8 -46.79 -45.13 -11.87
CA ILE A 8 -46.02 -44.34 -10.90
C ILE A 8 -45.51 -43.11 -11.64
N SER A 9 -46.05 -41.93 -11.33
CA SER A 9 -45.51 -40.65 -11.79
C SER A 9 -44.28 -40.28 -10.97
N PHE A 10 -43.12 -40.21 -11.62
CA PHE A 10 -41.89 -39.69 -11.05
C PHE A 10 -41.90 -38.16 -11.17
N ILE A 11 -42.02 -37.44 -10.05
CA ILE A 11 -41.83 -35.98 -10.01
C ILE A 11 -40.33 -35.72 -9.87
N LEU A 12 -39.70 -35.21 -10.94
CA LEU A 12 -38.33 -34.71 -10.90
C LEU A 12 -38.33 -33.35 -10.18
N PHE A 13 -37.86 -33.31 -8.93
CA PHE A 13 -37.49 -32.06 -8.29
C PHE A 13 -36.14 -31.58 -8.86
N LEU A 14 -36.17 -30.58 -9.73
CA LEU A 14 -34.97 -29.83 -10.13
C LEU A 14 -34.55 -28.96 -8.93
N GLY A 15 -33.66 -29.49 -8.08
CA GLY A 15 -33.04 -28.72 -7.01
C GLY A 15 -32.07 -27.70 -7.61
N ILE A 16 -32.47 -26.43 -7.68
CA ILE A 16 -31.55 -25.31 -7.92
C ILE A 16 -30.67 -25.22 -6.67
N THR A 17 -29.48 -25.83 -6.75
CA THR A 17 -28.45 -25.66 -5.74
C THR A 17 -27.86 -24.26 -5.92
N PHE A 18 -28.35 -23.30 -5.14
CA PHE A 18 -27.58 -22.08 -4.92
C PHE A 18 -26.30 -22.51 -4.20
N GLN A 19 -25.18 -22.54 -4.93
CA GLN A 19 -23.86 -22.55 -4.30
C GLN A 19 -23.73 -21.22 -3.56
N VAL A 20 -24.18 -21.20 -2.30
CA VAL A 20 -23.79 -20.16 -1.35
C VAL A 20 -22.33 -20.43 -1.07
N SER A 21 -21.45 -19.86 -1.91
CA SER A 21 -20.04 -19.77 -1.57
C SER A 21 -19.97 -19.01 -0.24
N ALA A 22 -19.50 -19.68 0.82
CA ALA A 22 -19.33 -19.04 2.11
C ALA A 22 -18.49 -17.78 1.91
N GLN A 23 -19.00 -16.62 2.31
CA GLN A 23 -18.25 -15.38 2.16
C GLN A 23 -17.06 -15.43 3.13
N VAL A 24 -15.85 -15.58 2.58
CA VAL A 24 -14.62 -15.72 3.36
C VAL A 24 -14.09 -14.35 3.74
N ARG A 25 -13.71 -14.20 5.01
CA ARG A 25 -12.94 -13.05 5.51
C ARG A 25 -11.55 -13.06 4.86
N PRO A 26 -11.15 -12.01 4.13
CA PRO A 26 -9.83 -11.98 3.51
C PRO A 26 -8.74 -11.75 4.57
N ASN A 27 -7.54 -12.29 4.31
CA ASN A 27 -6.37 -12.18 5.20
C ASN A 27 -5.51 -10.95 4.83
N THR A 28 -6.15 -9.81 4.59
CA THR A 28 -5.48 -8.53 4.33
C THR A 28 -4.79 -7.99 5.59
N PHE A 29 -3.70 -7.26 5.40
CA PHE A 29 -2.87 -6.68 6.46
C PHE A 29 -3.13 -5.19 6.68
N LEU A 30 -3.45 -4.41 5.62
CA LEU A 30 -3.71 -2.96 5.72
C LEU A 30 -5.20 -2.64 5.65
N MET A 31 -5.96 -3.39 4.85
CA MET A 31 -7.41 -3.31 4.82
C MET A 31 -7.98 -4.22 5.91
N ASN A 32 -8.98 -3.73 6.65
CA ASN A 32 -9.58 -4.52 7.71
C ASN A 32 -10.45 -5.64 7.12
N GLY A 33 -10.02 -6.90 7.28
CA GLY A 33 -10.72 -8.07 6.72
C GLY A 33 -12.17 -8.23 7.20
N ASP A 34 -12.48 -7.84 8.44
CA ASP A 34 -13.86 -7.89 8.96
C ASP A 34 -14.75 -6.84 8.29
N HIS A 35 -14.22 -5.63 8.05
CA HIS A 35 -14.93 -4.58 7.32
C HIS A 35 -15.21 -4.98 5.87
N LEU A 36 -14.23 -5.60 5.22
CA LEU A 36 -14.38 -6.11 3.85
C LEU A 36 -15.49 -7.16 3.78
N LEU A 37 -15.51 -8.10 4.73
CA LEU A 37 -16.56 -9.12 4.81
C LEU A 37 -17.94 -8.48 5.07
N GLU A 38 -18.04 -7.59 6.06
CA GLU A 38 -19.28 -6.88 6.38
C GLU A 38 -19.80 -6.09 5.17
N THR A 39 -18.91 -5.41 4.44
CA THR A 39 -19.26 -4.66 3.24
C THR A 39 -19.73 -5.60 2.12
N LYS A 40 -19.08 -6.76 1.93
CA LYS A 40 -19.52 -7.76 0.95
C LYS A 40 -20.92 -8.29 1.27
N ILE A 41 -21.21 -8.54 2.57
CA ILE A 41 -22.56 -8.91 3.03
C ILE A 41 -23.56 -7.80 2.68
N LYS A 42 -23.25 -6.54 2.98
CA LYS A 42 -24.09 -5.37 2.68
C LYS A 42 -24.36 -5.20 1.18
N ILE A 43 -23.35 -5.41 0.33
CA ILE A 43 -23.52 -5.39 -1.12
C ILE A 43 -24.50 -6.48 -1.56
N ASN A 44 -24.33 -7.71 -1.06
CA ASN A 44 -25.17 -8.85 -1.43
C ASN A 44 -26.60 -8.74 -0.88
N SER A 45 -26.84 -7.95 0.17
CA SER A 45 -28.17 -7.63 0.68
C SER A 45 -28.81 -6.40 0.04
N GLY A 46 -28.15 -5.77 -0.93
CA GLY A 46 -28.70 -4.63 -1.69
C GLY A 46 -28.52 -3.27 -1.02
N ASN A 47 -27.55 -3.10 -0.11
CA ASN A 47 -27.28 -1.80 0.50
C ASN A 47 -26.86 -0.76 -0.55
N GLU A 48 -27.66 0.29 -0.70
CA GLU A 48 -27.50 1.30 -1.75
C GLU A 48 -26.15 2.03 -1.70
N GLN A 49 -25.67 2.39 -0.51
CA GLN A 49 -24.41 3.10 -0.34
C GLN A 49 -23.21 2.22 -0.74
N CYS A 50 -23.18 0.97 -0.29
CA CYS A 50 -22.12 0.04 -0.67
C CYS A 50 -22.18 -0.31 -2.18
N LEU A 51 -23.38 -0.42 -2.77
CA LEU A 51 -23.54 -0.62 -4.21
C LEU A 51 -23.06 0.60 -5.02
N ALA A 52 -23.31 1.82 -4.55
CA ALA A 52 -22.79 3.03 -5.16
C ALA A 52 -21.25 3.04 -5.12
N ALA A 53 -20.64 2.68 -3.99
CA ALA A 53 -19.19 2.63 -3.85
C ALA A 53 -18.57 1.52 -4.72
N LEU A 54 -19.23 0.37 -4.81
CA LEU A 54 -18.85 -0.69 -5.75
C LEU A 54 -18.88 -0.17 -7.19
N LYS A 55 -19.90 0.58 -7.59
CA LYS A 55 -19.96 1.17 -8.94
C LYS A 55 -18.78 2.12 -9.21
N VAL A 56 -18.37 2.94 -8.22
CA VAL A 56 -17.18 3.80 -8.35
C VAL A 56 -15.90 2.96 -8.54
N LEU A 57 -15.75 1.88 -7.77
CA LEU A 57 -14.64 0.93 -7.94
C LEU A 57 -14.62 0.32 -9.35
N LEU A 58 -15.76 -0.18 -9.82
CA LEU A 58 -15.87 -0.82 -11.13
C LEU A 58 -15.68 0.16 -12.31
N ASN A 59 -16.01 1.43 -12.13
CA ASN A 59 -15.69 2.47 -13.12
C ASN A 59 -14.17 2.78 -13.14
N THR A 60 -13.50 2.65 -12.00
CA THR A 60 -12.05 2.92 -11.87
C THR A 60 -11.21 1.77 -12.43
N VAL A 61 -11.72 0.53 -12.40
CA VAL A 61 -10.96 -0.66 -12.84
C VAL A 61 -10.89 -0.86 -14.36
N GLY A 62 -11.60 -0.02 -15.15
CA GLY A 62 -11.56 -0.08 -16.61
C GLY A 62 -10.15 0.04 -17.20
N ALA A 63 -9.32 0.95 -16.67
CA ALA A 63 -7.92 1.08 -17.10
C ALA A 63 -7.04 -0.10 -16.65
N PRO A 64 -7.05 -0.54 -15.37
CA PRO A 64 -6.37 -1.76 -14.94
C PRO A 64 -6.72 -3.02 -15.76
N LEU A 65 -7.99 -3.20 -16.14
CA LEU A 65 -8.43 -4.35 -16.93
C LEU A 65 -7.72 -4.45 -18.29
N ASN A 66 -7.41 -3.30 -18.90
CA ASN A 66 -6.79 -3.20 -20.22
C ASN A 66 -5.29 -2.94 -20.15
N ARG A 67 -4.68 -3.02 -18.96
CA ARG A 67 -3.28 -2.67 -18.74
C ARG A 67 -2.35 -3.66 -19.46
N VAL A 68 -1.43 -3.16 -20.27
CA VAL A 68 -0.30 -3.98 -20.75
C VAL A 68 0.57 -4.36 -19.54
N PRO A 69 0.93 -5.65 -19.35
CA PRO A 69 1.70 -6.08 -18.20
C PRO A 69 2.98 -5.28 -17.96
N TYR A 70 3.19 -4.92 -16.70
CA TYR A 70 4.39 -4.23 -16.25
C TYR A 70 5.57 -5.20 -16.22
N THR A 71 6.73 -4.77 -16.69
CA THR A 71 7.99 -5.51 -16.53
C THR A 71 9.17 -4.57 -16.49
N VAL A 72 10.18 -4.93 -15.68
CA VAL A 72 11.44 -4.17 -15.59
C VAL A 72 12.36 -4.46 -16.77
N VAL A 73 12.18 -5.52 -17.55
CA VAL A 73 13.19 -5.92 -18.56
C VAL A 73 13.16 -5.04 -19.82
N ASN A 74 12.05 -4.32 -20.05
CA ASN A 74 11.82 -3.51 -21.26
C ASN A 74 12.45 -2.11 -21.21
N LYS A 75 13.08 -1.71 -20.10
CA LYS A 75 13.78 -0.44 -20.01
C LYS A 75 14.90 -0.35 -21.05
N SER A 76 15.09 0.81 -21.68
CA SER A 76 16.15 1.01 -22.67
C SER A 76 17.55 0.96 -22.03
N ILE A 77 17.69 1.49 -20.82
CA ILE A 77 18.95 1.55 -20.08
C ILE A 77 19.21 0.21 -19.36
N THR A 78 20.38 -0.38 -19.52
CA THR A 78 20.76 -1.59 -18.79
C THR A 78 21.33 -1.20 -17.42
N PRO A 79 20.88 -1.82 -16.32
CA PRO A 79 21.48 -1.61 -15.00
C PRO A 79 22.98 -1.93 -15.01
N PRO A 80 23.77 -1.33 -14.08
CA PRO A 80 25.21 -1.58 -14.01
C PRO A 80 25.64 -3.05 -13.86
N SER A 81 24.75 -3.95 -13.41
CA SER A 81 25.02 -5.40 -13.38
C SER A 81 25.10 -6.05 -14.77
N GLY A 82 24.56 -5.40 -15.80
CA GLY A 82 24.33 -6.03 -17.11
C GLY A 82 23.01 -6.82 -17.19
N ASP A 83 22.30 -7.01 -16.07
CA ASP A 83 21.04 -7.76 -16.00
C ASP A 83 19.82 -6.83 -16.10
N LYS A 84 18.96 -7.04 -17.10
CA LYS A 84 17.71 -6.29 -17.29
C LYS A 84 16.64 -6.61 -16.24
N HIS A 85 16.74 -7.76 -15.57
CA HIS A 85 15.84 -8.14 -14.46
C HIS A 85 16.09 -7.33 -13.19
N ASP A 86 17.26 -6.69 -13.06
CA ASP A 86 17.50 -5.80 -11.93
C ASP A 86 16.69 -4.51 -12.08
N TYR A 87 15.99 -4.16 -11.01
CA TYR A 87 15.25 -2.91 -10.93
C TYR A 87 16.19 -1.71 -10.99
N MET A 88 15.84 -0.69 -11.76
CA MET A 88 16.59 0.56 -11.83
C MET A 88 15.69 1.78 -11.78
N SER A 89 16.14 2.83 -11.11
CA SER A 89 15.52 4.16 -11.18
C SER A 89 16.55 5.25 -10.90
N LEU A 90 16.16 6.51 -11.08
CA LEU A 90 17.01 7.68 -10.82
C LEU A 90 16.43 8.49 -9.66
N ALA A 91 17.31 9.07 -8.82
CA ALA A 91 16.88 9.84 -7.67
C ALA A 91 16.20 11.16 -8.10
N SER A 92 14.93 11.35 -7.70
CA SER A 92 14.06 12.41 -8.22
C SER A 92 14.57 13.83 -8.04
N TYR A 93 15.29 14.13 -6.97
CA TYR A 93 15.67 15.50 -6.63
C TYR A 93 17.12 15.84 -6.97
N TRP A 94 17.76 15.06 -7.83
CA TRP A 94 19.17 15.25 -8.17
C TRP A 94 19.30 15.77 -9.60
N TRP A 95 20.00 16.90 -9.76
CA TRP A 95 20.11 17.66 -11.00
C TRP A 95 21.58 17.81 -11.43
N PRO A 96 21.84 17.97 -12.74
CA PRO A 96 23.18 18.33 -13.21
C PRO A 96 23.75 19.54 -12.46
N ASN A 97 25.01 19.46 -12.09
CA ASN A 97 25.73 20.53 -11.39
C ASN A 97 26.14 21.62 -12.38
N PRO A 98 25.57 22.84 -12.31
CA PRO A 98 25.92 23.91 -13.24
C PRO A 98 27.36 24.43 -13.05
N ASN A 99 28.03 24.06 -11.95
CA ASN A 99 29.39 24.52 -11.62
C ASN A 99 30.49 23.59 -12.15
N THR A 100 30.14 22.53 -12.90
CA THR A 100 31.11 21.62 -13.51
C THR A 100 30.85 21.47 -15.01
N SER A 101 31.91 21.27 -15.79
CA SER A 101 31.82 21.20 -17.25
C SER A 101 31.01 20.01 -17.78
N ASN A 102 30.89 18.94 -16.99
CA ASN A 102 30.18 17.72 -17.33
C ASN A 102 28.85 17.55 -16.55
N GLY A 103 28.49 18.52 -15.69
CA GLY A 103 27.28 18.43 -14.88
C GLY A 103 27.33 17.42 -13.73
N LEU A 104 28.49 16.85 -13.40
CA LEU A 104 28.67 15.85 -12.36
C LEU A 104 29.53 16.36 -11.18
N PRO A 105 29.41 15.77 -9.97
CA PRO A 105 28.31 14.91 -9.54
C PRO A 105 27.01 15.70 -9.50
N TYR A 106 25.86 15.04 -9.68
CA TYR A 106 24.57 15.72 -9.55
C TYR A 106 24.43 16.35 -8.16
N ILE A 107 23.64 17.42 -8.07
CA ILE A 107 23.36 18.16 -6.83
C ILE A 107 21.89 18.05 -6.45
N LYS A 108 21.61 18.01 -5.15
CA LYS A 108 20.25 17.89 -4.61
C LYS A 108 19.51 19.23 -4.68
N LYS A 109 18.29 19.22 -5.22
CA LYS A 109 17.29 20.30 -5.16
C LYS A 109 16.00 19.74 -4.55
N ASP A 110 15.89 19.82 -3.23
CA ASP A 110 14.78 19.20 -2.49
C ASP A 110 13.40 19.66 -3.01
N GLY A 111 12.51 18.70 -3.23
CA GLY A 111 11.15 18.96 -3.73
C GLY A 111 11.06 19.31 -5.22
N GLN A 112 12.17 19.40 -5.95
CA GLN A 112 12.19 19.73 -7.37
C GLN A 112 12.56 18.48 -8.18
N THR A 113 11.57 17.85 -8.81
CA THR A 113 11.77 16.62 -9.59
C THR A 113 12.50 16.89 -10.90
N ASN A 114 13.64 16.24 -11.10
CA ASN A 114 14.34 16.20 -12.37
C ASN A 114 13.59 15.29 -13.36
N PRO A 115 13.13 15.79 -14.53
CA PRO A 115 12.40 14.99 -15.51
C PRO A 115 13.22 13.81 -16.09
N GLU A 116 14.55 13.79 -15.90
CA GLU A 116 15.36 12.63 -16.29
C GLU A 116 14.91 11.32 -15.65
N VAL A 117 14.23 11.35 -14.50
CA VAL A 117 13.66 10.13 -13.89
C VAL A 117 12.71 9.40 -14.83
N GLU A 118 12.07 10.09 -15.77
CA GLU A 118 11.15 9.49 -16.73
C GLU A 118 11.85 8.60 -17.77
N LYS A 119 13.19 8.69 -17.88
CA LYS A 119 13.99 7.81 -18.74
C LYS A 119 14.01 6.35 -18.26
N VAL A 120 13.68 6.10 -16.99
CA VAL A 120 13.59 4.74 -16.43
C VAL A 120 12.25 4.59 -15.72
N LYS A 121 11.42 3.66 -16.20
CA LYS A 121 10.02 3.54 -15.80
C LYS A 121 9.75 2.55 -14.68
N ASP A 122 10.75 1.81 -14.20
CA ASP A 122 10.53 0.74 -13.22
C ASP A 122 9.82 1.23 -11.94
N GLY A 123 10.08 2.47 -11.48
CA GLY A 123 9.35 3.06 -10.34
C GLY A 123 7.91 3.43 -10.64
N GLU A 124 7.61 3.85 -11.86
CA GLU A 124 6.23 4.03 -12.31
C GLU A 124 5.52 2.66 -12.38
N TYR A 125 6.21 1.63 -12.85
CA TYR A 125 5.70 0.28 -12.97
C TYR A 125 5.44 -0.37 -11.62
N ALA A 126 6.35 -0.25 -10.65
CA ALA A 126 6.17 -0.74 -9.28
C ALA A 126 4.93 -0.11 -8.61
N ARG A 127 4.76 1.21 -8.73
CA ARG A 127 3.54 1.88 -8.24
C ARG A 127 2.29 1.48 -9.02
N GLY A 128 2.42 1.31 -10.33
CA GLY A 128 1.34 0.94 -11.24
C GLY A 128 0.79 -0.45 -10.95
N ILE A 129 1.65 -1.46 -10.79
CA ILE A 129 1.23 -2.82 -10.47
C ILE A 129 0.59 -2.88 -9.08
N SER A 130 1.13 -2.19 -8.07
CA SER A 130 0.52 -2.11 -6.74
C SER A 130 -0.90 -1.57 -6.78
N ARG A 131 -1.11 -0.44 -7.46
CA ARG A 131 -2.44 0.16 -7.61
C ARG A 131 -3.38 -0.77 -8.37
N ASP A 132 -2.95 -1.28 -9.52
CA ASP A 132 -3.81 -2.03 -10.43
C ASP A 132 -4.21 -3.39 -9.80
N VAL A 133 -3.28 -4.11 -9.16
CA VAL A 133 -3.57 -5.36 -8.44
C VAL A 133 -4.50 -5.11 -7.26
N ARG A 134 -4.31 -4.04 -6.48
CA ARG A 134 -5.23 -3.68 -5.38
C ARG A 134 -6.66 -3.46 -5.88
N LEU A 135 -6.83 -2.68 -6.95
CA LEU A 135 -8.15 -2.39 -7.54
C LEU A 135 -8.80 -3.64 -8.14
N LEU A 136 -8.03 -4.46 -8.86
CA LEU A 136 -8.51 -5.72 -9.44
C LEU A 136 -8.87 -6.73 -8.35
N GLY A 137 -8.07 -6.85 -7.29
CA GLY A 137 -8.34 -7.70 -6.13
C GLY A 137 -9.64 -7.31 -5.41
N LEU A 138 -9.84 -6.01 -5.13
CA LEU A 138 -11.11 -5.51 -4.55
C LEU A 138 -12.30 -5.79 -5.47
N SER A 139 -12.14 -5.55 -6.77
CA SER A 139 -13.20 -5.79 -7.76
C SER A 139 -13.58 -7.26 -7.81
N TYR A 140 -12.60 -8.16 -7.85
CA TYR A 140 -12.82 -9.60 -7.75
C TYR A 140 -13.52 -9.97 -6.44
N TYR A 141 -13.00 -9.52 -5.30
CA TYR A 141 -13.55 -9.88 -4.00
C TYR A 141 -15.02 -9.50 -3.85
N PHE A 142 -15.43 -8.29 -4.29
CA PHE A 142 -16.82 -7.86 -4.12
C PHE A 142 -17.79 -8.39 -5.18
N THR A 143 -17.30 -8.80 -6.36
CA THR A 143 -18.18 -9.26 -7.46
C THR A 143 -18.12 -10.75 -7.73
N ASN A 144 -17.07 -11.43 -7.28
CA ASN A 144 -16.66 -12.78 -7.71
C ASN A 144 -16.47 -12.92 -9.24
N ASP A 145 -16.30 -11.82 -9.98
CA ASP A 145 -16.10 -11.85 -11.43
C ASP A 145 -14.63 -12.15 -11.76
N GLU A 146 -14.39 -13.35 -12.28
CA GLU A 146 -13.07 -13.89 -12.58
C GLU A 146 -12.26 -13.04 -13.57
N LYS A 147 -12.86 -12.17 -14.38
CA LYS A 147 -12.09 -11.30 -15.29
C LYS A 147 -11.10 -10.42 -14.54
N TYR A 148 -11.45 -9.97 -13.33
CA TYR A 148 -10.59 -9.14 -12.50
C TYR A 148 -9.41 -9.94 -11.95
N ALA A 149 -9.69 -11.14 -11.39
CA ALA A 149 -8.64 -12.01 -10.85
C ALA A 149 -7.70 -12.53 -11.96
N LYS A 150 -8.25 -12.88 -13.12
CA LYS A 150 -7.46 -13.27 -14.30
C LYS A 150 -6.48 -12.18 -14.70
N LYS A 151 -6.94 -10.91 -14.75
CA LYS A 151 -6.05 -9.80 -15.09
C LYS A 151 -5.00 -9.55 -14.01
N ALA A 152 -5.36 -9.58 -12.73
CA ALA A 152 -4.40 -9.43 -11.65
C ALA A 152 -3.31 -10.52 -11.71
N ALA A 153 -3.72 -11.77 -11.93
CA ALA A 153 -2.81 -12.90 -12.08
C ALA A 153 -1.85 -12.74 -13.26
N GLU A 154 -2.30 -12.21 -14.40
CA GLU A 154 -1.45 -11.88 -15.55
C GLU A 154 -0.36 -10.86 -15.17
N LEU A 155 -0.76 -9.74 -14.56
CA LEU A 155 0.16 -8.68 -14.14
C LEU A 155 1.21 -9.20 -13.14
N LEU A 156 0.77 -9.95 -12.12
CA LEU A 156 1.63 -10.52 -11.09
C LEU A 156 2.61 -11.54 -11.67
N LYS A 157 2.16 -12.42 -12.55
CA LYS A 157 3.03 -13.41 -13.20
C LYS A 157 4.11 -12.74 -14.02
N VAL A 158 3.77 -11.74 -14.85
CA VAL A 158 4.77 -11.06 -15.67
C VAL A 158 5.79 -10.31 -14.81
N PHE A 159 5.35 -9.60 -13.77
CA PHE A 159 6.25 -8.76 -12.98
C PHE A 159 7.11 -9.56 -11.97
N PHE A 160 6.61 -10.65 -11.40
CA PHE A 160 7.29 -11.36 -10.31
C PHE A 160 7.73 -12.80 -10.63
N LEU A 161 6.99 -13.53 -11.47
CA LEU A 161 7.12 -15.00 -11.53
C LEU A 161 7.72 -15.51 -12.84
N ASN A 162 7.32 -14.94 -13.97
CA ASN A 162 7.73 -15.35 -15.30
C ASN A 162 9.24 -15.11 -15.47
N ARG A 163 9.98 -16.18 -15.75
CA ARG A 163 11.45 -16.16 -15.82
C ARG A 163 11.99 -15.07 -16.76
N ASP A 164 11.33 -14.84 -17.90
CA ASP A 164 11.81 -13.94 -18.95
C ASP A 164 11.49 -12.46 -18.68
N THR A 165 10.62 -12.16 -17.71
CA THR A 165 10.12 -10.79 -17.48
C THR A 165 10.18 -10.33 -16.02
N ARG A 166 10.42 -11.23 -15.07
CA ARG A 166 10.33 -10.93 -13.63
C ARG A 166 11.36 -9.90 -13.18
N MET A 167 11.01 -9.11 -12.18
CA MET A 167 11.96 -8.32 -11.41
C MET A 167 12.76 -9.22 -10.46
N ASN A 168 14.07 -9.04 -10.37
CA ASN A 168 14.87 -9.67 -9.31
C ASN A 168 14.48 -9.08 -7.93
N PRO A 169 14.45 -9.87 -6.84
CA PRO A 169 13.97 -9.43 -5.52
C PRO A 169 14.98 -8.53 -4.79
N ASN A 170 15.38 -7.42 -5.41
CA ASN A 170 16.30 -6.42 -4.85
C ASN A 170 16.13 -5.04 -5.50
N LEU A 171 16.59 -3.99 -4.82
CA LEU A 171 16.59 -2.60 -5.30
C LEU A 171 18.00 -2.03 -5.44
N LYS A 172 19.01 -2.85 -5.73
CA LYS A 172 20.42 -2.44 -5.73
C LYS A 172 20.70 -1.19 -6.59
N TYR A 173 19.94 -0.99 -7.67
CA TYR A 173 20.08 0.13 -8.60
C TYR A 173 18.88 1.09 -8.57
N ALA A 174 18.13 1.12 -7.48
CA ALA A 174 17.09 2.12 -7.26
C ALA A 174 17.70 3.47 -6.87
N GLN A 175 17.10 4.53 -7.39
CA GLN A 175 17.44 5.93 -7.15
C GLN A 175 18.93 6.24 -7.31
N ILE A 176 19.52 5.80 -8.42
CA ILE A 176 20.90 6.14 -8.76
C ILE A 176 21.04 7.67 -8.89
N ILE A 177 22.13 8.19 -8.34
CA ILE A 177 22.56 9.58 -8.48
C ILE A 177 23.75 9.60 -9.42
N ARG A 178 23.68 10.39 -10.49
CA ARG A 178 24.78 10.43 -11.48
C ARG A 178 26.02 11.09 -10.88
N GLY A 179 27.16 10.42 -11.04
CA GLY A 179 28.45 10.86 -10.50
C GLY A 179 28.62 10.60 -9.01
N ASP A 180 27.70 9.85 -8.39
CA ASP A 180 27.79 9.42 -6.99
C ASP A 180 27.74 7.89 -6.90
N THR A 181 28.60 7.32 -6.08
CA THR A 181 28.72 5.87 -5.85
C THR A 181 28.24 5.45 -4.47
N LYS A 182 27.78 6.39 -3.64
CA LYS A 182 27.27 6.09 -2.30
C LYS A 182 25.93 5.36 -2.37
N VAL A 183 25.72 4.47 -1.41
CA VAL A 183 24.44 3.78 -1.24
C VAL A 183 23.56 4.57 -0.29
N TYR A 184 22.33 4.86 -0.74
CA TYR A 184 21.33 5.58 0.03
C TYR A 184 20.11 4.69 0.28
N GLY A 185 19.57 4.74 1.49
CA GLY A 185 18.33 4.04 1.83
C GLY A 185 17.09 4.55 1.10
N THR A 186 17.17 5.71 0.44
CA THR A 186 16.02 6.34 -0.25
C THR A 186 15.47 5.47 -1.37
N GLY A 187 16.28 4.60 -1.98
CA GLY A 187 15.85 3.69 -3.05
C GLY A 187 14.71 2.76 -2.64
N THR A 188 14.62 2.37 -1.36
CA THR A 188 13.55 1.48 -0.86
C THR A 188 12.16 2.10 -0.90
N ILE A 189 12.07 3.42 -1.06
CA ILE A 189 10.80 4.15 -1.22
C ILE A 189 10.11 3.79 -2.54
N ASP A 190 10.86 3.35 -3.55
CA ASP A 190 10.27 3.05 -4.86
C ASP A 190 9.26 1.89 -4.81
N THR A 191 9.38 1.00 -3.81
CA THR A 191 8.47 -0.13 -3.57
C THR A 191 7.59 0.06 -2.33
N GLU A 192 7.48 1.28 -1.78
CA GLU A 192 6.71 1.53 -0.55
C GLU A 192 5.22 1.16 -0.64
N LYS A 193 4.70 0.94 -1.86
CA LYS A 193 3.32 0.53 -2.15
C LYS A 193 3.17 -0.98 -2.38
N PHE A 194 4.21 -1.79 -2.22
CA PHE A 194 4.07 -3.25 -2.25
C PHE A 194 3.25 -3.82 -1.08
N PRO A 195 3.22 -3.23 0.12
CA PRO A 195 2.23 -3.59 1.13
C PRO A 195 0.77 -3.53 0.64
N ASP A 196 0.40 -2.48 -0.09
CA ASP A 196 -0.93 -2.36 -0.74
C ASP A 196 -1.16 -3.45 -1.81
N LEU A 197 -0.10 -3.82 -2.55
CA LEU A 197 -0.15 -4.90 -3.55
C LEU A 197 -0.49 -6.23 -2.90
N ILE A 198 0.19 -6.58 -1.79
CA ILE A 198 -0.01 -7.83 -1.07
C ILE A 198 -1.46 -7.96 -0.63
N ASP A 199 -2.04 -6.89 -0.12
CA ASP A 199 -3.46 -6.83 0.22
C ASP A 199 -4.38 -7.12 -0.98
N GLY A 200 -4.06 -6.57 -2.15
CA GLY A 200 -4.72 -6.92 -3.41
C GLY A 200 -4.59 -8.39 -3.79
N VAL A 201 -3.42 -9.01 -3.55
CA VAL A 201 -3.18 -10.44 -3.81
C VAL A 201 -3.99 -11.31 -2.86
N GLN A 202 -4.06 -10.97 -1.57
CA GLN A 202 -4.81 -11.72 -0.56
C GLN A 202 -6.31 -11.79 -0.90
N LEU A 203 -6.83 -10.81 -1.63
CA LEU A 203 -8.20 -10.78 -2.12
C LEU A 203 -8.48 -11.73 -3.29
N LEU A 204 -7.44 -12.25 -3.97
CA LEU A 204 -7.57 -13.22 -5.06
C LEU A 204 -7.79 -14.66 -4.59
N ALA A 205 -7.78 -14.90 -3.27
CA ALA A 205 -8.00 -16.22 -2.68
C ALA A 205 -9.32 -16.84 -3.19
N GLY A 206 -9.23 -18.09 -3.64
CA GLY A 206 -10.37 -18.83 -4.22
C GLY A 206 -10.51 -18.71 -5.74
N SER A 207 -9.78 -17.81 -6.40
CA SER A 207 -9.79 -17.71 -7.85
C SER A 207 -9.01 -18.87 -8.49
N PRO A 208 -9.56 -19.58 -9.50
CA PRO A 208 -8.80 -20.52 -10.33
C PRO A 208 -7.68 -19.84 -11.12
N SER A 209 -7.75 -18.52 -11.33
CA SER A 209 -6.72 -17.76 -12.05
C SER A 209 -5.47 -17.49 -11.18
N TRP A 210 -5.62 -17.47 -9.85
CA TRP A 210 -4.55 -17.29 -8.87
C TRP A 210 -4.42 -18.52 -7.95
N THR A 211 -3.78 -19.57 -8.47
CA THR A 211 -3.59 -20.83 -7.77
C THR A 211 -2.69 -20.71 -6.52
N ALA A 212 -2.80 -21.68 -5.61
CA ALA A 212 -1.92 -21.80 -4.45
C ALA A 212 -0.43 -21.81 -4.85
N GLN A 213 -0.07 -22.48 -5.95
CA GLN A 213 1.29 -22.50 -6.48
C GLN A 213 1.80 -21.09 -6.85
N ASN A 214 0.97 -20.26 -7.49
CA ASN A 214 1.37 -18.87 -7.82
C ASN A 214 1.55 -18.05 -6.54
N ASN A 215 0.68 -18.25 -5.55
CA ASN A 215 0.78 -17.55 -4.28
C ASN A 215 2.04 -17.93 -3.51
N GLU A 216 2.39 -19.23 -3.44
CA GLU A 216 3.63 -19.69 -2.80
C GLU A 216 4.88 -19.19 -3.54
N ALA A 217 4.85 -19.14 -4.87
CA ALA A 217 5.95 -18.55 -5.64
C ALA A 217 6.13 -17.06 -5.35
N LEU A 218 5.02 -16.31 -5.20
CA LEU A 218 5.07 -14.89 -4.85
C LEU A 218 5.54 -14.67 -3.41
N LYS A 219 5.10 -15.50 -2.46
CA LYS A 219 5.63 -15.50 -1.08
C LYS A 219 7.14 -15.74 -1.06
N SER A 220 7.64 -16.69 -1.85
CA SER A 220 9.08 -16.93 -1.98
C SER A 220 9.82 -15.69 -2.45
N TRP A 221 9.31 -15.01 -3.49
CA TRP A 221 9.89 -13.76 -3.99
C TRP A 221 9.94 -12.67 -2.91
N PHE A 222 8.86 -12.48 -2.16
CA PHE A 222 8.82 -11.51 -1.05
C PHE A 222 9.72 -11.90 0.12
N ASN A 223 9.90 -13.19 0.39
CA ASN A 223 10.83 -13.67 1.41
C ASN A 223 12.30 -13.42 1.00
N GLU A 224 12.64 -13.64 -0.26
CA GLU A 224 13.96 -13.27 -0.82
C GLU A 224 14.19 -11.75 -0.74
N TYR A 225 13.17 -10.96 -1.10
CA TYR A 225 13.25 -9.50 -1.04
C TYR A 225 13.36 -8.98 0.39
N LEU A 226 12.61 -9.55 1.34
CA LEU A 226 12.71 -9.27 2.77
C LEU A 226 14.13 -9.54 3.28
N ASN A 227 14.71 -10.69 2.95
CA ASN A 227 16.08 -11.02 3.32
C ASN A 227 17.07 -9.99 2.74
N TRP A 228 16.90 -9.59 1.48
CA TRP A 228 17.73 -8.54 0.88
C TRP A 228 17.58 -7.18 1.59
N LEU A 229 16.36 -6.77 1.95
CA LEU A 229 16.15 -5.54 2.72
C LEU A 229 16.81 -5.59 4.11
N MET A 230 16.78 -6.74 4.77
CA MET A 230 17.35 -6.87 6.11
C MET A 230 18.88 -6.97 6.14
N THR A 231 19.51 -7.35 5.02
CA THR A 231 20.96 -7.68 4.98
C THR A 231 21.78 -6.81 4.05
N SER A 232 21.16 -6.11 3.09
CA SER A 232 21.88 -5.26 2.14
C SER A 232 22.28 -3.91 2.73
N GLU A 233 23.32 -3.29 2.16
CA GLU A 233 23.76 -1.94 2.52
C GLU A 233 22.65 -0.90 2.35
N MET A 234 21.89 -0.98 1.26
CA MET A 234 20.75 -0.08 1.00
C MET A 234 19.63 -0.28 2.03
N GLY A 235 19.31 -1.53 2.34
CA GLY A 235 18.31 -1.86 3.34
C GLY A 235 18.69 -1.39 4.74
N ASN A 236 19.96 -1.58 5.14
CA ASN A 236 20.47 -1.04 6.40
C ASN A 236 20.44 0.50 6.43
N ALA A 237 20.81 1.17 5.34
CA ALA A 237 20.73 2.63 5.23
C ALA A 237 19.28 3.14 5.32
N ALA A 238 18.30 2.39 4.81
CA ALA A 238 16.88 2.70 4.96
C ALA A 238 16.39 2.47 6.39
N ASN A 239 16.82 1.37 7.02
CA ASN A 239 16.48 1.04 8.39
C ASN A 239 16.88 2.16 9.36
N ILE A 240 18.10 2.67 9.26
CA ILE A 240 18.58 3.71 10.17
C ILE A 240 18.14 5.13 9.78
N ALA A 241 17.35 5.29 8.70
CA ALA A 241 16.90 6.59 8.26
C ALA A 241 15.98 7.22 9.32
N PRO A 242 16.23 8.48 9.74
CA PRO A 242 15.52 9.10 10.86
C PRO A 242 14.16 9.68 10.48
N ASN A 243 13.75 9.56 9.21
CA ASN A 243 12.56 10.20 8.65
C ASN A 243 11.62 9.14 8.08
N ASN A 244 10.65 9.56 7.26
CA ASN A 244 9.65 8.71 6.60
C ASN A 244 10.21 7.47 5.89
N ILE A 245 11.48 7.49 5.45
CA ILE A 245 12.15 6.32 4.87
C ILE A 245 12.22 5.18 5.88
N GLY A 246 12.58 5.46 7.13
CA GLY A 246 12.63 4.45 8.19
C GLY A 246 11.25 3.90 8.52
N THR A 247 10.22 4.75 8.52
CA THR A 247 8.83 4.34 8.74
C THR A 247 8.33 3.41 7.63
N MET A 248 8.60 3.78 6.38
CA MET A 248 8.25 2.95 5.22
C MET A 248 9.09 1.67 5.15
N TYR A 249 10.33 1.69 5.64
CA TYR A 249 11.13 0.48 5.80
C TYR A 249 10.46 -0.48 6.78
N ASP A 250 10.10 -0.03 7.98
CA ASP A 250 9.40 -0.85 8.99
C ASP A 250 8.10 -1.44 8.43
N LEU A 251 7.27 -0.61 7.77
CA LEU A 251 6.03 -1.04 7.13
C LEU A 251 6.29 -2.16 6.12
N GLN A 252 7.29 -2.00 5.26
CA GLN A 252 7.66 -3.01 4.26
C GLN A 252 8.11 -4.31 4.92
N VAL A 253 9.12 -4.27 5.80
CA VAL A 253 9.69 -5.51 6.37
C VAL A 253 8.70 -6.26 7.26
N VAL A 254 7.85 -5.55 8.00
CA VAL A 254 6.78 -6.17 8.81
C VAL A 254 5.73 -6.81 7.91
N THR A 255 5.26 -6.12 6.88
CA THR A 255 4.25 -6.67 5.95
C THR A 255 4.79 -7.89 5.20
N TYR A 256 6.04 -7.84 4.74
CA TYR A 256 6.63 -8.96 4.01
C TYR A 256 6.88 -10.17 4.92
N ALA A 257 7.29 -9.94 6.17
CA ALA A 257 7.41 -11.02 7.16
C ALA A 257 6.05 -11.67 7.44
N LEU A 258 4.96 -10.89 7.52
CA LEU A 258 3.60 -11.42 7.66
C LEU A 258 3.15 -12.22 6.42
N TYR A 259 3.43 -11.72 5.22
CA TYR A 259 3.05 -12.40 3.97
C TYR A 259 3.83 -13.70 3.76
N ALA A 260 5.11 -13.71 4.15
CA ALA A 260 5.95 -14.92 4.22
C ALA A 260 5.63 -15.82 5.44
N GLU A 261 4.53 -15.54 6.15
CA GLU A 261 4.02 -16.32 7.29
C GLU A 261 4.97 -16.39 8.50
N ASN A 262 5.97 -15.51 8.57
CA ASN A 262 6.91 -15.39 9.68
C ASN A 262 6.45 -14.34 10.70
N LYS A 263 5.36 -14.65 11.42
CA LYS A 263 4.79 -13.78 12.45
C LYS A 263 5.76 -13.46 13.59
N THR A 264 6.63 -14.40 13.93
CA THR A 264 7.66 -14.21 14.98
C THR A 264 8.64 -13.10 14.59
N LEU A 265 9.10 -13.09 13.35
CA LEU A 265 9.97 -12.02 12.84
C LEU A 265 9.22 -10.68 12.81
N ALA A 266 8.00 -10.64 12.28
CA ALA A 266 7.18 -9.44 12.23
C ALA A 266 7.02 -8.81 13.63
N LYS A 267 6.67 -9.62 14.64
CA LYS A 267 6.56 -9.17 16.04
C LYS A 267 7.90 -8.67 16.59
N SER A 268 8.99 -9.39 16.36
CA SER A 268 10.32 -8.98 16.84
C SER A 268 10.79 -7.67 16.21
N LEU A 269 10.46 -7.39 14.94
CA LEU A 269 10.79 -6.13 14.27
C LEU A 269 10.06 -4.97 14.93
N LEU A 270 8.75 -5.12 15.17
CA LEU A 270 7.95 -4.11 15.84
C LEU A 270 8.47 -3.78 17.25
N GLU A 271 8.75 -4.81 18.05
CA GLU A 271 9.19 -4.65 19.43
C GLU A 271 10.60 -4.07 19.57
N LYS A 272 11.54 -4.47 18.70
CA LYS A 272 12.96 -4.07 18.81
C LYS A 272 13.30 -2.79 18.05
N GLN A 273 12.55 -2.47 17.00
CA GLN A 273 12.87 -1.38 16.07
C GLN A 273 11.78 -0.30 16.07
N THR A 274 10.53 -0.69 15.84
CA THR A 274 9.46 0.28 15.60
C THR A 274 9.12 1.13 16.83
N TYR A 275 9.10 0.56 18.04
CA TYR A 275 8.88 1.37 19.25
C TYR A 275 9.95 2.45 19.44
N LYS A 276 11.23 2.10 19.25
CA LYS A 276 12.32 3.07 19.33
C LYS A 276 12.19 4.14 18.24
N ARG A 277 11.82 3.75 17.01
CA ARG A 277 11.66 4.69 15.90
C ARG A 277 10.59 5.76 16.18
N MET A 278 9.49 5.39 16.84
CA MET A 278 8.47 6.35 17.24
C MET A 278 9.05 7.41 18.19
N ASP A 279 9.92 7.00 19.11
CA ASP A 279 10.61 7.91 20.01
C ASP A 279 11.60 8.80 19.26
N ASP A 280 12.34 8.28 18.29
CA ASP A 280 13.33 9.05 17.53
C ASP A 280 12.70 10.06 16.56
N GLN A 281 11.55 9.72 15.96
CA GLN A 281 10.94 10.52 14.91
C GLN A 281 9.99 11.62 15.38
N LEU A 282 9.39 11.45 16.56
CA LEU A 282 8.36 12.36 17.05
C LEU A 282 8.91 13.26 18.16
N LYS A 283 8.27 14.42 18.37
CA LYS A 283 8.40 15.19 19.61
C LYS A 283 7.23 14.92 20.56
N ALA A 284 7.39 15.31 21.82
CA ALA A 284 6.35 15.14 22.85
C ALA A 284 5.06 15.93 22.57
N ASN A 285 5.09 16.89 21.64
CA ASN A 285 3.93 17.63 21.13
C ASN A 285 3.38 17.10 19.79
N GLY A 286 3.92 15.98 19.28
CA GLY A 286 3.49 15.37 18.02
C GLY A 286 4.19 15.87 16.76
N GLU A 287 5.06 16.88 16.84
CA GLU A 287 5.84 17.31 15.69
C GLU A 287 6.68 16.18 15.10
N GLN A 288 6.81 16.20 13.77
CA GLN A 288 7.65 15.29 12.99
C GLN A 288 8.86 16.07 12.44
N PRO A 289 9.88 16.39 13.26
CA PRO A 289 10.94 17.36 12.93
C PRO A 289 11.63 17.11 11.59
N PHE A 290 11.92 15.86 11.25
CA PHE A 290 12.61 15.52 10.00
C PHE A 290 11.75 15.78 8.76
N GLU A 291 10.42 15.68 8.87
CA GLU A 291 9.49 16.00 7.80
C GLU A 291 9.20 17.50 7.72
N LEU A 292 9.12 18.16 8.88
CA LEU A 292 8.91 19.61 8.98
C LEU A 292 10.08 20.41 8.40
N ALA A 293 11.29 19.85 8.40
CA ALA A 293 12.48 20.44 7.78
C ALA A 293 12.49 20.36 6.24
N ARG A 294 11.51 19.69 5.61
CA ARG A 294 11.46 19.50 4.15
C ARG A 294 10.83 20.69 3.46
N THR A 295 11.25 20.93 2.22
CA THR A 295 10.62 21.95 1.36
C THR A 295 9.14 21.68 1.11
N GLY A 296 8.72 20.42 1.07
CA GLY A 296 7.32 19.98 1.01
C GLY A 296 6.84 19.42 2.35
N SER A 297 7.00 20.17 3.44
CA SER A 297 6.79 19.66 4.81
C SER A 297 5.39 19.09 5.06
N TRP A 298 4.32 19.72 4.57
CA TRP A 298 2.96 19.18 4.71
C TRP A 298 2.83 17.82 4.02
N THR A 299 3.37 17.69 2.81
CA THR A 299 3.37 16.42 2.06
C THR A 299 4.11 15.33 2.82
N TYR A 300 5.30 15.61 3.34
CA TYR A 300 6.10 14.62 4.06
C TYR A 300 5.54 14.26 5.43
N SER A 301 4.99 15.22 6.18
CA SER A 301 4.33 14.95 7.46
C SER A 301 3.07 14.10 7.30
N ASN A 302 2.28 14.30 6.24
CA ASN A 302 1.15 13.42 5.91
C ASN A 302 1.64 12.02 5.52
N LYS A 303 2.62 11.93 4.61
CA LYS A 303 3.19 10.65 4.15
C LYS A 303 3.72 9.80 5.32
N ASN A 304 4.48 10.41 6.22
CA ASN A 304 5.03 9.69 7.36
C ASN A 304 3.95 9.23 8.32
N LEU A 305 2.96 10.08 8.63
CA LEU A 305 1.86 9.73 9.50
C LEU A 305 0.95 8.63 8.90
N GLU A 306 0.71 8.66 7.60
CA GLU A 306 0.03 7.58 6.87
C GLU A 306 0.83 6.27 6.99
N GLY A 307 2.14 6.31 6.80
CA GLY A 307 3.03 5.15 7.00
C GLY A 307 2.95 4.58 8.42
N TRP A 308 2.94 5.44 9.42
CA TRP A 308 2.75 5.04 10.83
C TRP A 308 1.39 4.41 11.10
N PHE A 309 0.32 4.96 10.54
CA PHE A 309 -1.02 4.39 10.68
C PHE A 309 -1.12 3.02 10.01
N ASN A 310 -0.59 2.89 8.79
CA ASN A 310 -0.52 1.59 8.10
C ASN A 310 0.30 0.57 8.89
N LEU A 311 1.43 0.99 9.48
CA LEU A 311 2.24 0.13 10.33
C LEU A 311 1.51 -0.28 11.61
N ALA A 312 0.71 0.62 12.20
CA ALA A 312 -0.14 0.31 13.35
C ALA A 312 -1.22 -0.73 13.00
N ILE A 313 -1.87 -0.63 11.83
CA ILE A 313 -2.80 -1.65 11.33
C ILE A 313 -2.07 -2.99 11.14
N CYS A 314 -0.91 -2.99 10.47
CA CYS A 314 -0.11 -4.20 10.29
C CYS A 314 0.24 -4.87 11.63
N ALA A 315 0.63 -4.10 12.64
CA ALA A 315 1.06 -4.58 13.95
C ALA A 315 -0.03 -5.37 14.70
N GLU A 316 -1.32 -5.07 14.45
CA GLU A 316 -2.44 -5.80 15.05
C GLU A 316 -2.44 -7.29 14.70
N ASN A 317 -1.91 -7.66 13.52
CA ASN A 317 -1.84 -9.05 13.05
C ASN A 317 -0.94 -9.95 13.92
N VAL A 318 -0.15 -9.36 14.81
CA VAL A 318 0.71 -10.05 15.78
C VAL A 318 0.48 -9.57 17.23
N GLY A 319 -0.65 -8.90 17.47
CA GLY A 319 -1.05 -8.44 18.79
C GLY A 319 -0.18 -7.31 19.36
N VAL A 320 0.49 -6.53 18.50
CA VAL A 320 1.27 -5.35 18.91
C VAL A 320 0.41 -4.10 18.70
N ASN A 321 0.27 -3.28 19.74
CA ASN A 321 -0.57 -2.08 19.72
C ASN A 321 0.31 -0.82 19.63
N LEU A 322 0.34 -0.20 18.45
CA LEU A 322 0.99 1.10 18.25
C LEU A 322 0.05 2.30 18.44
N TRP A 323 -1.27 2.08 18.40
CA TRP A 323 -2.27 3.15 18.42
C TRP A 323 -2.31 3.92 19.73
N THR A 324 -2.26 3.19 20.85
CA THR A 324 -2.32 3.76 22.21
C THR A 324 -0.96 3.71 22.91
N TYR A 325 0.07 3.21 22.25
CA TYR A 325 1.43 3.21 22.80
C TYR A 325 1.93 4.64 22.99
N THR A 326 2.59 4.86 24.12
CA THR A 326 3.28 6.12 24.44
C THR A 326 4.71 5.77 24.83
N THR A 327 5.67 6.43 24.18
CA THR A 327 7.09 6.21 24.48
C THR A 327 7.43 6.69 25.90
N PRO A 328 8.57 6.27 26.48
CA PRO A 328 9.01 6.79 27.78
C PRO A 328 9.13 8.32 27.83
N ASN A 329 9.37 8.97 26.68
CA ASN A 329 9.45 10.42 26.55
C ASN A 329 8.09 11.08 26.20
N GLY A 330 6.98 10.36 26.36
CA GLY A 330 5.63 10.89 26.18
C GLY A 330 5.24 11.13 24.73
N LYS A 331 5.87 10.48 23.75
CA LYS A 331 5.57 10.63 22.31
C LYS A 331 4.59 9.55 21.88
N SER A 332 3.67 9.86 20.96
CA SER A 332 2.68 8.89 20.48
C SER A 332 2.13 9.26 19.11
N LEU A 333 1.55 8.27 18.41
CA LEU A 333 0.86 8.49 17.13
C LEU A 333 -0.34 9.42 17.29
N LYS A 334 -1.07 9.32 18.40
CA LYS A 334 -2.19 10.21 18.71
C LYS A 334 -1.76 11.67 18.73
N LYS A 335 -0.66 11.98 19.40
CA LYS A 335 -0.12 13.35 19.45
C LYS A 335 0.31 13.85 18.07
N ALA A 336 0.94 12.99 17.26
CA ALA A 336 1.31 13.35 15.88
C ALA A 336 0.08 13.64 15.00
N PHE A 337 -1.00 12.88 15.19
CA PHE A 337 -2.28 13.12 14.55
C PHE A 337 -2.93 14.43 15.01
N GLU A 338 -2.99 14.69 16.31
CA GLU A 338 -3.50 15.94 16.91
C GLU A 338 -2.69 17.17 16.47
N PHE A 339 -1.37 17.05 16.34
CA PHE A 339 -0.52 18.11 15.84
C PHE A 339 -0.93 18.57 14.44
N MET A 340 -1.24 17.63 13.55
CA MET A 340 -1.61 17.92 12.16
C MET A 340 -3.03 18.52 12.02
N LEU A 341 -3.91 18.20 12.97
CA LEU A 341 -5.35 18.44 12.87
C LEU A 341 -5.76 19.91 12.68
N PRO A 342 -5.23 20.91 13.44
CA PRO A 342 -5.62 22.30 13.26
C PRO A 342 -5.30 22.86 11.86
N TYR A 343 -4.24 22.35 11.23
CA TYR A 343 -3.84 22.76 9.89
C TYR A 343 -4.70 22.10 8.81
N ALA A 344 -5.05 20.82 8.98
CA ALA A 344 -6.00 20.12 8.12
C ALA A 344 -7.39 20.76 8.18
N ALA A 345 -7.85 21.12 9.38
CA ALA A 345 -9.13 21.80 9.61
C ALA A 345 -9.15 23.25 9.10
N GLY A 346 -7.98 23.84 8.83
CA GLY A 346 -7.86 25.23 8.44
C GLY A 346 -8.06 26.25 9.56
N SER A 347 -8.09 25.81 10.83
CA SER A 347 -8.12 26.71 11.98
C SER A 347 -6.75 27.34 12.27
N LYS A 348 -5.67 26.75 11.75
CA LYS A 348 -4.33 27.35 11.72
C LYS A 348 -3.75 27.33 10.31
N ALA A 349 -3.00 28.37 9.96
CA ALA A 349 -2.15 28.37 8.77
C ALA A 349 -0.94 27.45 9.00
N TRP A 350 -0.48 26.76 7.95
CA TRP A 350 0.71 25.91 8.01
C TRP A 350 1.97 26.79 8.10
N PRO A 351 2.74 26.75 9.21
CA PRO A 351 3.83 27.69 9.45
C PRO A 351 5.17 27.22 8.87
N TYR A 352 5.21 26.07 8.21
CA TYR A 352 6.42 25.46 7.63
C TYR A 352 6.41 25.57 6.10
N GLN A 353 7.57 25.36 5.48
CA GLN A 353 7.70 25.45 4.03
C GLN A 353 6.87 24.36 3.33
N GLN A 354 6.01 24.75 2.38
CA GLN A 354 5.35 23.81 1.48
C GLN A 354 5.52 24.28 0.04
N ILE A 355 6.45 23.65 -0.67
CA ILE A 355 6.62 23.82 -2.11
C ILE A 355 5.40 23.22 -2.83
N GLY A 356 4.90 23.94 -3.82
CA GLY A 356 3.64 23.59 -4.48
C GLY A 356 2.41 23.88 -3.62
N THR A 357 1.27 23.30 -3.98
CA THR A 357 -0.01 23.58 -3.35
C THR A 357 -0.16 22.86 -2.00
N PHE A 358 -0.50 23.61 -0.95
CA PHE A 358 -0.98 23.04 0.31
C PHE A 358 -2.40 22.48 0.13
N LYS A 359 -2.55 21.15 0.17
CA LYS A 359 -3.84 20.46 -0.02
C LYS A 359 -4.28 19.82 1.29
N LYS A 360 -5.31 20.37 1.93
CA LYS A 360 -5.86 19.84 3.19
C LYS A 360 -6.39 18.41 3.02
N GLU A 361 -6.84 18.10 1.81
CA GLU A 361 -7.41 16.81 1.41
C GLU A 361 -6.42 15.65 1.59
N ALA A 362 -5.10 15.93 1.59
CA ALA A 362 -4.07 14.93 1.84
C ALA A 362 -4.20 14.26 3.23
N PHE A 363 -4.84 14.94 4.19
CA PHE A 363 -5.06 14.40 5.54
C PHE A 363 -6.37 13.62 5.69
N VAL A 364 -7.27 13.66 4.69
CA VAL A 364 -8.62 13.08 4.82
C VAL A 364 -8.59 11.57 5.07
N SER A 365 -7.77 10.82 4.33
CA SER A 365 -7.66 9.36 4.51
C SER A 365 -7.10 9.02 5.90
N ILE A 366 -6.06 9.74 6.35
CA ILE A 366 -5.50 9.62 7.70
C ILE A 366 -6.57 9.94 8.76
N ALA A 367 -7.35 11.00 8.56
CA ALA A 367 -8.43 11.37 9.48
C ALA A 367 -9.54 10.32 9.54
N ARG A 368 -9.88 9.66 8.42
CA ARG A 368 -10.84 8.55 8.42
C ARG A 368 -10.32 7.36 9.23
N THR A 369 -9.07 6.97 9.05
CA THR A 369 -8.46 5.91 9.87
C THR A 369 -8.35 6.35 11.34
N GLY A 370 -7.99 7.61 11.59
CA GLY A 370 -7.92 8.17 12.94
C GLY A 370 -9.27 8.17 13.66
N SER A 371 -10.38 8.37 12.95
CA SER A 371 -11.72 8.38 13.56
C SER A 371 -12.14 7.01 14.10
N SER A 372 -11.62 5.91 13.55
CA SER A 372 -11.88 4.58 14.13
C SER A 372 -11.12 4.36 15.43
N MET A 373 -9.97 5.01 15.61
CA MET A 373 -9.04 4.76 16.71
C MET A 373 -9.13 5.79 17.86
N TYR A 374 -9.32 7.07 17.53
CA TYR A 374 -9.28 8.18 18.48
C TYR A 374 -10.65 8.84 18.61
N LYS A 375 -11.57 8.13 19.29
CA LYS A 375 -12.98 8.52 19.46
C LYS A 375 -13.20 9.84 20.20
N ASP A 376 -12.21 10.28 20.96
CA ASP A 376 -12.25 11.53 21.72
C ASP A 376 -11.83 12.77 20.89
N ILE A 377 -11.37 12.59 19.66
CA ILE A 377 -10.95 13.68 18.77
C ILE A 377 -12.11 14.10 17.85
N ASN A 378 -12.46 15.40 17.86
CA ASN A 378 -13.44 15.96 16.93
C ASN A 378 -12.87 16.14 15.52
N LEU A 379 -13.31 15.28 14.58
CA LEU A 379 -12.86 15.29 13.18
C LEU A 379 -13.88 15.91 12.20
N GLN A 380 -15.02 16.41 12.68
CA GLN A 380 -16.00 17.12 11.85
C GLN A 380 -15.39 18.25 11.01
N PRO A 381 -14.46 19.08 11.54
CA PRO A 381 -13.84 20.16 10.75
C PRO A 381 -13.02 19.69 9.55
N VAL A 382 -12.53 18.45 9.55
CA VAL A 382 -11.76 17.88 8.43
C VAL A 382 -12.66 17.08 7.50
N LEU A 383 -13.54 16.26 8.08
CA LEU A 383 -14.27 15.25 7.32
C LEU A 383 -15.57 15.76 6.72
N SER A 384 -16.23 16.76 7.30
CA SER A 384 -17.57 17.23 6.85
C SER A 384 -17.69 17.44 5.33
N SER A 385 -16.70 18.07 4.70
CA SER A 385 -16.69 18.34 3.25
C SER A 385 -16.58 17.09 2.37
N THR A 386 -16.03 15.99 2.90
CA THR A 386 -15.87 14.70 2.19
C THR A 386 -16.81 13.62 2.73
N HIS A 387 -17.43 13.86 3.89
CA HIS A 387 -18.30 12.92 4.59
C HIS A 387 -19.57 12.66 3.79
N ALA A 388 -20.17 13.70 3.20
CA ALA A 388 -21.34 13.53 2.33
C ALA A 388 -21.03 12.59 1.14
N LYS A 389 -19.86 12.74 0.51
CA LYS A 389 -19.42 11.86 -0.58
C LYS A 389 -19.21 10.42 -0.10
N PHE A 390 -18.57 10.26 1.06
CA PHE A 390 -18.30 8.97 1.68
C PHE A 390 -19.59 8.22 2.02
N ILE A 391 -20.52 8.87 2.74
CA ILE A 391 -21.81 8.28 3.13
C ILE A 391 -22.70 8.00 1.90
N ALA A 392 -22.64 8.84 0.87
CA ALA A 392 -23.36 8.58 -0.38
C ALA A 392 -22.77 7.42 -1.20
N GLY A 393 -21.66 6.80 -0.77
CA GLY A 393 -20.99 5.75 -1.53
C GLY A 393 -20.31 6.26 -2.80
N THR A 394 -20.00 7.55 -2.89
CA THR A 394 -19.26 8.11 -4.04
C THR A 394 -17.74 8.07 -3.84
N ASP A 395 -17.29 7.38 -2.79
CA ASP A 395 -15.88 7.20 -2.42
C ASP A 395 -15.59 5.70 -2.22
N ILE A 396 -14.54 5.19 -2.85
CA ILE A 396 -14.13 3.78 -2.75
C ILE A 396 -13.71 3.44 -1.32
N ASP A 397 -13.24 4.42 -0.53
CA ASP A 397 -12.83 4.20 0.86
C ASP A 397 -13.98 3.64 1.71
N LEU A 398 -15.25 3.87 1.35
CA LEU A 398 -16.39 3.24 2.05
C LEU A 398 -16.26 1.71 2.06
N LEU A 399 -15.68 1.13 1.00
CA LEU A 399 -15.51 -0.31 0.88
C LEU A 399 -14.39 -0.86 1.78
N THR A 400 -13.40 -0.04 2.13
CA THR A 400 -12.15 -0.52 2.75
C THR A 400 -11.88 0.07 4.13
N SER A 401 -12.52 1.18 4.48
CA SER A 401 -12.26 1.94 5.70
C SER A 401 -13.44 1.86 6.67
N LYS A 402 -13.14 1.47 7.91
CA LYS A 402 -14.08 1.58 9.03
C LYS A 402 -14.22 3.05 9.44
N TYR A 403 -15.34 3.66 9.11
CA TYR A 403 -15.74 4.95 9.68
C TYR A 403 -16.88 4.72 10.67
N TYR A 404 -16.83 5.41 11.81
CA TYR A 404 -17.97 5.55 12.73
C TYR A 404 -18.26 7.03 12.92
#